data_AF-A0A916ZRX9-F1
#
_entry.id   AF-A0A916ZRX9-F1
#
_cell.length_a   1.000
_cell.length_b   1.000
_cell.length_c   1.000
_cell.angle_alpha   90.00
_cell.angle_beta   90.00
_cell.angle_gamma   90.00
#
_symmetry.space_group_name_H-M   'P 1'
#
loop_
_entity.id
_entity.type
_entity.pdbx_description
1 polymer ?
#
loop_
_entity_poly.entity_id
_entity_poly.type
_entity_poly.pdbx_seq_one_letter_code
_entity_poly.pdbx_strand_id
1 'polypeptide(L)'
;MNAVIRSSLTTSLLRYSRSWGLWLLLLVAPVGARYMIPRGDGSGTVIAIGDRLPEMTAPFLGVSLGIIVSTLLLPIGWMYLRSNTNRRQPWQVEEVTAASRIAIALGRWAADAAVLLGMLTALTLAGWILAFVIPITGPRNLAQLTLALWLVAAPALLGLAALRILFDAIPFTRGGWGDFGYFIFWMGSLIAPAINEDQPAGFAANMHDFAGFLRPLQYGAPPGTNSFAIGGIDTLPGHVSLDVMAGLFSPGYIPSRLVWVLIAIAVAALAGMLYRPHRATSRIIVPGRLRRWLDGGAPPPAVFAAPPAPRAAAPLLGLLAAEFRLIGAGRLFKLLAVIVAIAAATQDFRHAASPAALLLLVFALTAHAARSEARGLLLLTNTAPISHWLRRAAFIIAGTGWSLLLTLPALLTTPAVLVLQYSIVTGAIIAILSIVLAAISRSAFAARMVLLILWYGYLSS
;
A
#
# COMPACT_ATOMS: atom_id res chain seq x y z
N MET A 1 -28.59 5.32 20.69
CA MET A 1 -27.46 5.55 19.76
C MET A 1 -26.10 5.32 20.43
N ASN A 2 -25.80 6.00 21.54
CA ASN A 2 -24.49 5.94 22.22
C ASN A 2 -24.05 4.52 22.64
N ALA A 3 -24.97 3.70 23.16
CA ALA A 3 -24.66 2.31 23.55
C ALA A 3 -24.20 1.44 22.36
N VAL A 4 -24.80 1.64 21.18
CA VAL A 4 -24.43 0.94 19.94
C VAL A 4 -23.05 1.36 19.46
N ILE A 5 -22.77 2.68 19.46
CA ILE A 5 -21.45 3.21 19.11
C ILE A 5 -20.38 2.61 20.03
N ARG A 6 -20.61 2.65 21.35
CA ARG A 6 -19.66 2.12 22.35
C ARG A 6 -19.43 0.62 22.18
N SER A 7 -20.50 -0.16 22.00
CA SER A 7 -20.38 -1.61 21.78
C SER A 7 -19.61 -1.93 20.50
N SER A 8 -19.93 -1.25 19.39
CA SER A 8 -19.24 -1.46 18.12
C SER A 8 -17.76 -1.07 18.19
N LEU A 9 -17.45 0.03 18.89
CA LEU A 9 -16.09 0.49 19.15
C LEU A 9 -15.30 -0.56 19.96
N THR A 10 -15.83 -0.99 21.11
CA THR A 10 -15.12 -1.92 22.01
C THR A 10 -14.90 -3.28 21.36
N THR A 11 -15.92 -3.84 20.70
CA THR A 11 -15.79 -5.12 19.99
C THR A 11 -14.77 -5.03 18.84
N SER A 12 -14.70 -3.89 18.14
CA SER A 12 -13.72 -3.68 17.08
C SER A 12 -12.29 -3.52 17.64
N LEU A 13 -12.10 -2.76 18.73
CA LEU A 13 -10.80 -2.60 19.39
C LEU A 13 -10.26 -3.92 19.97
N LEU A 14 -11.12 -4.71 20.62
CA LEU A 14 -10.73 -6.04 21.14
C LEU A 14 -10.29 -7.01 20.03
N ARG A 15 -10.77 -6.80 18.81
CA ARG A 15 -10.33 -7.56 17.64
C ARG A 15 -8.94 -7.13 17.20
N TYR A 16 -8.69 -5.82 17.15
CA TYR A 16 -7.39 -5.27 16.80
C TYR A 16 -6.31 -5.65 17.81
N SER A 17 -6.61 -5.67 19.10
CA SER A 17 -5.63 -6.08 20.13
C SER A 17 -5.16 -7.53 20.00
N ARG A 18 -5.94 -8.39 19.31
CA ARG A 18 -5.60 -9.79 19.04
C ARG A 18 -4.90 -10.00 17.69
N SER A 19 -4.71 -8.93 16.90
CA SER A 19 -4.09 -8.99 15.58
C SER A 19 -2.57 -8.83 15.68
N TRP A 20 -1.84 -9.83 15.18
CA TRP A 20 -0.39 -9.75 14.96
C TRP A 20 0.00 -8.63 14.00
N GLY A 21 -0.88 -8.26 13.06
CA GLY A 21 -0.61 -7.19 12.11
C GLY A 21 -0.42 -5.82 12.77
N LEU A 22 -0.96 -5.63 13.98
CA LEU A 22 -0.80 -4.36 14.72
C LEU A 22 0.67 -4.14 15.07
N TRP A 23 1.36 -5.19 15.52
CA TRP A 23 2.78 -5.12 15.84
C TRP A 23 3.65 -4.82 14.62
N LEU A 24 3.32 -5.43 13.48
CA LEU A 24 4.01 -5.13 12.21
C LEU A 24 3.78 -3.68 11.78
N LEU A 25 2.53 -3.20 11.86
CA LEU A 25 2.19 -1.81 11.56
C LEU A 25 2.98 -0.82 12.46
N LEU A 26 3.08 -1.14 13.75
CA LEU A 26 3.84 -0.34 14.72
C LEU A 26 5.35 -0.34 14.44
N LEU A 27 5.91 -1.39 13.86
CA LEU A 27 7.33 -1.46 13.49
C LEU A 27 7.66 -0.76 12.17
N VAL A 28 6.71 -0.68 11.24
CA VAL A 28 6.93 -0.03 9.93
C VAL A 28 7.29 1.45 10.13
N ALA A 29 6.61 2.14 11.04
CA ALA A 29 6.81 3.57 11.25
C ALA A 29 8.24 3.94 11.70
N PRO A 30 8.83 3.34 12.77
CA PRO A 30 10.20 3.62 13.18
C PRO A 30 11.25 3.13 12.17
N VAL A 31 11.00 2.02 11.46
CA VAL A 31 11.89 1.54 10.40
C VAL A 31 11.89 2.53 9.23
N GLY A 32 10.72 2.94 8.76
CA GLY A 32 10.56 3.96 7.70
C GLY A 32 11.22 5.28 8.08
N ALA A 33 10.99 5.75 9.32
CA ALA A 33 11.65 6.95 9.84
C ALA A 33 13.17 6.88 9.78
N ARG A 34 13.78 5.72 10.11
CA ARG A 34 15.24 5.56 10.03
C ARG A 34 15.80 5.63 8.61
N TYR A 35 15.05 5.18 7.60
CA TYR A 35 15.51 5.12 6.21
C TYR A 35 15.15 6.35 5.37
N MET A 36 14.20 7.17 5.81
CA MET A 36 13.76 8.38 5.11
C MET A 36 14.25 9.68 5.74
N ILE A 37 15.11 9.61 6.76
CA ILE A 37 15.82 10.77 7.28
C ILE A 37 17.18 10.87 6.56
N PRO A 38 17.46 11.96 5.82
CA PRO A 38 18.70 12.14 5.10
C PRO A 38 19.91 12.02 6.03
N ARG A 39 20.91 11.22 5.65
CA ARG A 39 22.19 11.12 6.38
C ARG A 39 23.24 12.13 5.94
N GLY A 40 22.90 12.99 4.97
CA GLY A 40 23.82 13.95 4.37
C GLY A 40 24.80 13.33 3.36
N ASP A 41 24.72 12.02 3.11
CA ASP A 41 25.56 11.28 2.15
C ASP A 41 24.91 11.17 0.75
N GLY A 42 23.77 11.83 0.53
CA GLY A 42 23.00 11.76 -0.71
C GLY A 42 22.31 10.41 -0.95
N SER A 43 22.40 9.45 -0.02
CA SER A 43 21.76 8.15 -0.15
C SER A 43 20.39 8.13 0.52
N GLY A 44 19.33 7.87 -0.26
CA GLY A 44 17.96 7.65 0.23
C GLY A 44 16.92 8.64 -0.30
N THR A 45 15.69 8.51 0.20
CA THR A 45 14.61 9.44 -0.13
C THR A 45 14.83 10.75 0.63
N VAL A 46 15.02 11.85 -0.10
CA VAL A 46 15.22 13.18 0.47
C VAL A 46 13.98 14.05 0.24
N ILE A 47 13.79 15.01 1.13
CA ILE A 47 12.83 16.11 0.95
C ILE A 47 13.69 17.33 0.65
N ALA A 48 13.64 17.82 -0.59
CA ALA A 48 14.36 19.03 -0.99
C ALA A 48 13.39 20.19 -1.22
N ILE A 49 13.87 21.39 -0.91
CA ILE A 49 13.17 22.67 -1.13
C ILE A 49 14.13 23.55 -1.91
N GLY A 50 13.73 23.98 -3.11
CA GLY A 50 14.62 24.69 -4.02
C GLY A 50 15.93 23.93 -4.29
N ASP A 51 15.82 22.62 -4.54
CA ASP A 51 16.94 21.70 -4.80
C ASP A 51 17.98 21.58 -3.68
N ARG A 52 17.66 22.00 -2.45
CA ARG A 52 18.54 21.88 -1.28
C ARG A 52 17.86 21.18 -0.11
N LEU A 53 18.66 20.60 0.78
CA LEU A 53 18.15 19.95 1.98
C LEU A 53 17.72 21.00 3.02
N PRO A 54 16.53 20.88 3.64
CA PRO A 54 16.17 21.78 4.73
C PRO A 54 17.04 21.53 5.97
N GLU A 55 17.28 22.58 6.75
CA GLU A 55 17.90 22.42 8.06
C GLU A 55 17.04 21.52 8.96
N MET A 56 17.67 20.51 9.57
CA MET A 56 16.96 19.55 10.41
C MET A 56 16.57 20.17 11.75
N THR A 57 15.44 20.87 11.81
CA THR A 57 14.86 21.41 13.05
C THR A 57 13.82 20.45 13.65
N ALA A 58 13.48 20.63 14.93
CA ALA A 58 12.43 19.82 15.58
C ALA A 58 11.07 19.83 14.84
N PRO A 59 10.51 20.98 14.42
CA PRO A 59 9.26 20.99 13.66
C PRO A 59 9.42 20.38 12.25
N PHE A 60 10.58 20.56 11.58
CA PHE A 60 10.83 19.92 10.28
C PHE A 60 10.91 18.39 10.38
N LEU A 61 11.50 17.86 11.45
CA LEU A 61 11.46 16.43 11.75
C LEU A 61 10.01 15.95 11.90
N GLY A 62 9.14 16.73 12.55
CA GLY A 62 7.71 16.44 12.67
C GLY A 62 6.99 16.38 11.31
N VAL A 63 7.23 17.36 10.43
CA VAL A 63 6.69 17.37 9.05
C VAL A 63 7.22 16.17 8.25
N SER A 64 8.52 15.88 8.35
CA SER A 64 9.14 14.74 7.67
C SER A 64 8.49 13.42 8.08
N LEU A 65 8.27 13.20 9.38
CA LEU A 65 7.53 12.04 9.86
C LEU A 65 6.06 12.04 9.37
N GLY A 66 5.42 13.20 9.27
CA GLY A 66 4.09 13.33 8.68
C GLY A 66 4.04 12.95 7.20
N ILE A 67 5.06 13.33 6.42
CA ILE A 67 5.22 12.93 5.02
C ILE A 67 5.37 11.41 4.93
N ILE A 68 6.19 10.78 5.78
CA ILE A 68 6.31 9.32 5.86
C ILE A 68 4.95 8.67 6.14
N VAL A 69 4.13 9.27 7.01
CA VAL A 69 2.77 8.78 7.22
C VAL A 69 1.97 8.81 5.93
N SER A 70 1.99 9.93 5.20
CA SER A 70 1.21 10.10 3.98
C SER A 70 1.67 9.22 2.81
N THR A 71 2.98 9.04 2.64
CA THR A 71 3.57 8.31 1.51
C THR A 71 3.64 6.81 1.76
N LEU A 72 3.96 6.38 2.98
CA LEU A 72 4.12 4.96 3.31
C LEU A 72 3.00 4.41 4.19
N LEU A 73 2.65 5.08 5.29
CA LEU A 73 1.73 4.49 6.26
C LEU A 73 0.27 4.54 5.84
N LEU A 74 -0.16 5.50 5.02
CA LEU A 74 -1.53 5.52 4.50
C LEU A 74 -1.87 4.23 3.73
N PRO A 75 -1.11 3.83 2.69
CA PRO A 75 -1.42 2.61 1.98
C PRO A 75 -1.28 1.38 2.89
N ILE A 76 -0.29 1.35 3.79
CA ILE A 76 -0.12 0.23 4.73
C ILE A 76 -1.28 0.13 5.71
N GLY A 77 -1.76 1.27 6.22
CA GLY A 77 -2.92 1.40 7.09
C GLY A 77 -4.19 0.92 6.40
N TRP A 78 -4.41 1.32 5.14
CA TRP A 78 -5.54 0.84 4.34
C TRP A 78 -5.60 -0.69 4.31
N MET A 79 -4.48 -1.30 3.98
CA MET A 79 -4.36 -2.75 3.89
C MET A 79 -4.59 -3.41 5.24
N TYR A 80 -3.94 -2.88 6.27
CA TYR A 80 -4.04 -3.40 7.62
C TYR A 80 -5.49 -3.44 8.08
N LEU A 81 -6.20 -2.31 7.97
CA LEU A 81 -7.60 -2.19 8.38
C LEU A 81 -8.47 -3.16 7.58
N ARG A 82 -8.32 -3.18 6.25
CA ARG A 82 -9.12 -4.03 5.36
C ARG A 82 -8.93 -5.52 5.59
N SER A 83 -7.70 -5.93 5.88
CA SER A 83 -7.37 -7.35 6.11
C SER A 83 -7.93 -7.86 7.44
N ASN A 84 -7.98 -7.03 8.47
CA ASN A 84 -8.42 -7.43 9.81
C ASN A 84 -9.94 -7.50 9.94
N THR A 85 -10.68 -6.62 9.27
CA THR A 85 -12.13 -6.59 9.38
C THR A 85 -12.80 -7.63 8.50
N ASN A 86 -12.36 -7.79 7.25
CA ASN A 86 -13.01 -8.70 6.31
C ASN A 86 -12.71 -10.19 6.55
N ARG A 87 -11.65 -10.54 7.28
CA ARG A 87 -11.27 -11.96 7.50
C ARG A 87 -12.03 -12.67 8.62
N ARG A 88 -12.54 -11.93 9.61
CA ARG A 88 -13.08 -12.52 10.85
C ARG A 88 -14.33 -11.84 11.38
N GLN A 89 -14.95 -10.90 10.65
CA GLN A 89 -16.24 -10.36 11.07
C GLN A 89 -17.36 -11.34 10.73
N PRO A 90 -18.15 -11.81 11.72
CA PRO A 90 -19.40 -12.47 11.45
C PRO A 90 -20.42 -11.39 11.06
N TRP A 91 -20.29 -10.83 9.85
CA TRP A 91 -21.19 -9.80 9.33
C TRP A 91 -22.67 -10.23 9.41
N GLN A 92 -22.93 -11.54 9.37
CA GLN A 92 -24.26 -12.12 9.56
C GLN A 92 -24.91 -11.71 10.88
N VAL A 93 -24.15 -11.65 11.98
CA VAL A 93 -24.68 -11.23 13.30
C VAL A 93 -24.89 -9.72 13.34
N GLU A 94 -23.95 -8.95 12.77
CA GLU A 94 -24.06 -7.49 12.67
C GLU A 94 -25.18 -7.04 11.72
N GLU A 95 -25.58 -7.88 10.76
CA GLU A 95 -26.62 -7.55 9.78
C GLU A 95 -28.03 -7.84 10.25
N VAL A 96 -28.22 -8.80 11.16
CA VAL A 96 -29.56 -9.11 11.70
C VAL A 96 -29.92 -8.26 12.92
N THR A 97 -28.99 -7.51 13.49
CA THR A 97 -29.28 -6.57 14.59
C THR A 97 -30.12 -5.38 14.11
N ALA A 98 -31.14 -5.04 14.89
CA ALA A 98 -32.02 -3.88 14.68
C ALA A 98 -31.35 -2.53 14.98
N ALA A 99 -30.05 -2.51 15.26
CA ALA A 99 -29.33 -1.29 15.59
C ALA A 99 -29.10 -0.38 14.36
N SER A 100 -29.04 0.94 14.60
CA SER A 100 -28.78 1.94 13.56
C SER A 100 -27.44 1.68 12.86
N ARG A 101 -27.47 1.63 11.52
CA ARG A 101 -26.28 1.43 10.66
C ARG A 101 -25.29 2.57 10.77
N ILE A 102 -25.77 3.80 10.93
CA ILE A 102 -24.93 4.98 11.17
C ILE A 102 -24.17 4.82 12.49
N ALA A 103 -24.85 4.39 13.56
CA ALA A 103 -24.22 4.19 14.86
C ALA A 103 -23.15 3.07 14.83
N ILE A 104 -23.42 1.97 14.12
CA ILE A 104 -22.44 0.89 13.92
C ILE A 104 -21.24 1.41 13.11
N ALA A 105 -21.49 2.12 12.00
CA ALA A 105 -20.44 2.67 11.15
C ALA A 105 -19.54 3.66 11.90
N LEU A 106 -20.11 4.58 12.68
CA LEU A 106 -19.37 5.51 13.52
C LEU A 106 -18.55 4.80 14.61
N GLY A 107 -19.11 3.77 15.26
CA GLY A 107 -18.37 2.98 16.25
C GLY A 107 -17.19 2.22 15.64
N ARG A 108 -17.34 1.67 14.42
CA ARG A 108 -16.25 1.02 13.68
C ARG A 108 -15.19 2.02 13.23
N TRP A 109 -15.63 3.16 12.68
CA TRP A 109 -14.73 4.26 12.31
C TRP A 109 -13.90 4.74 13.50
N ALA A 110 -14.53 4.93 14.66
CA ALA A 110 -13.83 5.35 15.88
C ALA A 110 -12.78 4.30 16.33
N ALA A 111 -13.04 3.00 16.12
CA ALA A 111 -12.06 1.96 16.42
C ALA A 111 -10.87 1.99 15.46
N ASP A 112 -11.14 2.14 14.15
CA ASP A 112 -10.09 2.28 13.13
C ASP A 112 -9.24 3.52 13.38
N ALA A 113 -9.89 4.65 13.64
CA ALA A 113 -9.26 5.91 14.01
C ALA A 113 -8.38 5.75 15.25
N ALA A 114 -8.87 5.13 16.32
CA ALA A 114 -8.10 4.91 17.54
C ALA A 114 -6.85 4.05 17.30
N VAL A 115 -6.93 3.03 16.42
CA VAL A 115 -5.76 2.22 16.07
C VAL A 115 -4.72 3.01 15.27
N LEU A 116 -5.18 3.76 14.26
CA LEU A 116 -4.27 4.59 13.45
C LEU A 116 -3.65 5.74 14.26
N LEU A 117 -4.42 6.38 15.14
CA LEU A 117 -3.90 7.41 16.04
C LEU A 117 -2.98 6.80 17.11
N GLY A 118 -3.24 5.59 17.58
CA GLY A 118 -2.31 4.86 18.46
C GLY A 118 -0.96 4.60 17.78
N MET A 119 -0.98 4.26 16.49
CA MET A 119 0.24 4.19 15.67
C MET A 119 0.92 5.55 15.53
N LEU A 120 0.17 6.63 15.31
CA LEU A 120 0.72 7.98 15.27
C LEU A 120 1.38 8.39 16.60
N THR A 121 0.82 7.99 17.73
CA THR A 121 1.44 8.16 19.05
C THR A 121 2.75 7.40 19.16
N ALA A 122 2.81 6.14 18.70
CA ALA A 122 4.07 5.38 18.67
C ALA A 122 5.12 6.05 17.78
N LEU A 123 4.72 6.59 16.63
CA LEU A 123 5.61 7.35 15.75
C LEU A 123 6.05 8.69 16.38
N THR A 124 5.19 9.33 17.17
CA THR A 124 5.54 10.53 17.94
C THR A 124 6.66 10.22 18.93
N LEU A 125 6.54 9.11 19.68
CA LEU A 125 7.58 8.64 20.59
C LEU A 125 8.89 8.30 19.86
N ALA A 126 8.80 7.64 18.71
CA ALA A 126 9.97 7.39 17.87
C ALA A 126 10.61 8.69 17.38
N GLY A 127 9.80 9.69 17.01
CA GLY A 127 10.26 11.02 16.64
C GLY A 127 10.97 11.75 17.78
N TRP A 128 10.49 11.61 19.02
CA TRP A 128 11.18 12.14 20.20
C TRP A 128 12.55 11.49 20.36
N ILE A 129 12.63 10.16 20.27
CA ILE A 129 13.92 9.43 20.33
C ILE A 129 14.85 9.91 19.21
N LEU A 130 14.35 10.04 17.98
CA LEU A 130 15.12 10.52 16.84
C LEU A 130 15.65 11.95 17.04
N ALA A 131 14.88 12.84 17.65
CA ALA A 131 15.33 14.20 18.00
C ALA A 131 16.50 14.23 19.00
N PHE A 132 16.71 13.15 19.77
CA PHE A 132 17.89 12.98 20.63
C PHE A 132 19.05 12.29 19.93
N VAL A 133 18.79 11.43 18.95
CA VAL A 133 19.82 10.64 18.25
C VAL A 133 20.45 11.41 17.09
N ILE A 134 19.66 12.21 16.38
CA ILE A 134 20.10 12.95 15.20
C ILE A 134 20.52 14.37 15.61
N PRO A 135 21.61 14.92 15.05
CA PRO A 135 21.95 16.33 15.23
C PRO A 135 20.85 17.19 14.60
N ILE A 136 20.13 17.95 15.43
CA ILE A 136 19.12 18.91 14.97
C ILE A 136 19.60 20.34 15.21
N THR A 137 19.27 21.25 14.29
CA THR A 137 19.55 22.68 14.40
C THR A 137 18.52 23.34 15.32
N GLY A 138 19.01 24.14 16.27
CA GLY A 138 18.17 24.90 17.20
C GLY A 138 17.65 24.10 18.40
N PRO A 139 16.63 24.62 19.12
CA PRO A 139 16.13 24.01 20.34
C PRO A 139 15.35 22.71 20.07
N ARG A 140 15.56 21.70 20.94
CA ARG A 140 14.83 20.42 20.91
C ARG A 140 13.41 20.57 21.46
N ASN A 141 12.56 21.31 20.76
CA ASN A 141 11.18 21.53 21.15
C ASN A 141 10.28 20.36 20.70
N LEU A 142 10.12 19.36 21.58
CA LEU A 142 9.29 18.18 21.32
C LEU A 142 7.81 18.52 21.09
N ALA A 143 7.32 19.63 21.65
CA ALA A 143 5.95 20.07 21.44
C ALA A 143 5.73 20.56 19.99
N GLN A 144 6.68 21.32 19.43
CA GLN A 144 6.63 21.74 18.03
C GLN A 144 6.74 20.56 17.06
N LEU A 145 7.62 19.59 17.34
CA LEU A 145 7.70 18.34 16.58
C LEU A 145 6.35 17.60 16.59
N THR A 146 5.77 17.44 17.78
CA THR A 146 4.49 16.73 17.95
C THR A 146 3.37 17.47 17.24
N LEU A 147 3.27 18.79 17.38
CA LEU A 147 2.26 19.59 16.71
C LEU A 147 2.36 19.48 15.19
N ALA A 148 3.57 19.60 14.64
CA ALA A 148 3.83 19.47 13.21
C ALA A 148 3.39 18.10 12.68
N LEU A 149 3.82 17.03 13.36
CA LEU A 149 3.46 15.66 13.00
C LEU A 149 1.93 15.45 13.03
N TRP A 150 1.26 15.88 14.11
CA TRP A 150 -0.16 15.62 14.29
C TRP A 150 -1.04 16.45 13.35
N LEU A 151 -0.69 17.71 13.09
CA LEU A 151 -1.44 18.55 12.15
C LEU A 151 -1.37 18.02 10.71
N VAL A 152 -0.22 17.47 10.31
CA VAL A 152 -0.04 16.85 8.99
C VAL A 152 -0.75 15.49 8.94
N ALA A 153 -0.40 14.58 9.85
CA ALA A 153 -0.77 13.16 9.71
C ALA A 153 -2.16 12.79 10.23
N ALA A 154 -2.62 13.36 11.35
CA ALA A 154 -3.84 12.89 12.01
C ALA A 154 -5.11 13.05 11.13
N PRO A 155 -5.35 14.19 10.46
CA PRO A 155 -6.51 14.33 9.58
C PRO A 155 -6.52 13.30 8.43
N ALA A 156 -5.37 13.05 7.82
CA ALA A 156 -5.24 12.07 6.74
C ALA A 156 -5.53 10.64 7.22
N LEU A 157 -5.06 10.26 8.42
CA LEU A 157 -5.35 8.96 9.03
C LEU A 157 -6.85 8.80 9.39
N LEU A 158 -7.50 9.86 9.86
CA LEU A 158 -8.95 9.86 10.13
C LEU A 158 -9.75 9.73 8.83
N GLY A 159 -9.32 10.42 7.76
CA GLY A 159 -9.88 10.28 6.42
C GLY A 159 -9.71 8.87 5.86
N LEU A 160 -8.54 8.25 6.04
CA LEU A 160 -8.28 6.87 5.69
C LEU A 160 -9.26 5.90 6.38
N ALA A 161 -9.45 6.03 7.69
CA ALA A 161 -10.41 5.24 8.44
C ALA A 161 -11.84 5.42 7.88
N ALA A 162 -12.24 6.66 7.55
CA ALA A 162 -13.56 6.94 7.00
C ALA A 162 -13.77 6.32 5.62
N LEU A 163 -12.79 6.44 4.72
CA LEU A 163 -12.82 5.82 3.39
C LEU A 163 -12.97 4.31 3.48
N ARG A 164 -12.32 3.67 4.45
CA ARG A 164 -12.42 2.23 4.64
C ARG A 164 -13.84 1.80 5.00
N ILE A 165 -14.49 2.54 5.91
CA ILE A 165 -15.88 2.27 6.29
C ILE A 165 -16.82 2.52 5.10
N LEU A 166 -16.58 3.57 4.30
CA LEU A 166 -17.33 3.84 3.07
C LEU A 166 -17.20 2.70 2.06
N PHE A 167 -15.98 2.21 1.83
CA PHE A 167 -15.72 1.18 0.84
C PHE A 167 -16.22 -0.20 1.29
N ASP A 168 -16.28 -0.45 2.60
CA ASP A 168 -16.95 -1.64 3.12
C ASP A 168 -18.49 -1.53 3.04
N ALA A 169 -19.04 -0.32 3.11
CA ALA A 169 -20.49 -0.11 2.98
C ALA A 169 -21.01 -0.40 1.58
N ILE A 170 -20.20 -0.13 0.56
CA ILE A 170 -20.58 -0.25 -0.86
C ILE A 170 -20.17 -1.63 -1.42
N PRO A 171 -21.08 -2.45 -1.96
CA PRO A 171 -20.78 -3.84 -2.33
C PRO A 171 -19.65 -4.03 -3.35
N PHE A 172 -19.56 -3.18 -4.38
CA PHE A 172 -18.55 -3.34 -5.43
C PHE A 172 -17.14 -3.00 -4.95
N THR A 173 -17.00 -2.11 -3.96
CA THR A 173 -15.72 -1.71 -3.37
C THR A 173 -15.22 -2.67 -2.31
N ARG A 174 -15.98 -3.68 -1.86
CA ARG A 174 -15.52 -4.68 -0.88
C ARG A 174 -14.43 -5.61 -1.37
N GLY A 175 -14.34 -5.83 -2.68
CA GLY A 175 -13.28 -6.60 -3.32
C GLY A 175 -12.13 -5.74 -3.85
N GLY A 176 -11.32 -6.29 -4.78
CA GLY A 176 -10.14 -5.60 -5.32
C GLY A 176 -10.41 -4.22 -5.95
N TRP A 177 -11.64 -3.95 -6.41
CA TRP A 177 -12.02 -2.61 -6.89
C TRP A 177 -11.89 -1.51 -5.84
N GLY A 178 -12.16 -1.81 -4.56
CA GLY A 178 -11.90 -0.83 -3.51
C GLY A 178 -10.41 -0.60 -3.28
N ASP A 179 -9.57 -1.62 -3.49
CA ASP A 179 -8.11 -1.45 -3.34
C ASP A 179 -7.58 -0.56 -4.46
N PHE A 180 -8.08 -0.78 -5.67
CA PHE A 180 -7.77 0.06 -6.83
C PHE A 180 -8.28 1.50 -6.66
N GLY A 181 -9.53 1.67 -6.24
CA GLY A 181 -10.10 3.00 -5.98
C GLY A 181 -9.34 3.75 -4.88
N TYR A 182 -8.93 3.05 -3.82
CA TYR A 182 -8.09 3.63 -2.79
C TYR A 182 -6.69 4.00 -3.31
N PHE A 183 -6.08 3.15 -4.14
CA PHE A 183 -4.79 3.47 -4.77
C PHE A 183 -4.88 4.75 -5.62
N ILE A 184 -5.94 4.91 -6.42
CA ILE A 184 -6.17 6.16 -7.18
C ILE A 184 -6.31 7.35 -6.23
N PHE A 185 -7.13 7.22 -5.18
CA PHE A 185 -7.30 8.28 -4.19
C PHE A 185 -5.98 8.67 -3.53
N TRP A 186 -5.20 7.68 -3.09
CA TRP A 186 -3.91 7.89 -2.45
C TRP A 186 -2.90 8.55 -3.40
N MET A 187 -2.76 8.07 -4.65
CA MET A 187 -1.91 8.72 -5.66
C MET A 187 -2.36 10.15 -5.93
N GLY A 188 -3.67 10.37 -6.08
CA GLY A 188 -4.26 11.71 -6.24
C GLY A 188 -3.94 12.62 -5.05
N SER A 189 -3.93 12.09 -3.82
CA SER A 189 -3.58 12.85 -2.62
C SER A 189 -2.11 13.26 -2.54
N LEU A 190 -1.21 12.55 -3.22
CA LEU A 190 0.21 12.90 -3.32
C LEU A 190 0.49 13.85 -4.49
N ILE A 191 -0.21 13.69 -5.61
CA ILE A 191 -0.03 14.49 -6.83
C ILE A 191 -0.74 15.84 -6.73
N ALA A 192 -1.95 15.89 -6.18
CA ALA A 192 -2.74 17.12 -6.12
C ALA A 192 -2.04 18.29 -5.41
N PRO A 193 -1.33 18.10 -4.28
CA PRO A 193 -0.56 19.17 -3.68
C PRO A 193 0.54 19.70 -4.60
N ALA A 194 1.27 18.83 -5.29
CA ALA A 194 2.33 19.21 -6.22
C ALA A 194 1.80 20.03 -7.42
N ILE A 195 0.62 19.70 -7.95
CA ILE A 195 -0.01 20.48 -9.04
C ILE A 195 -0.44 21.88 -8.56
N ASN A 196 -0.74 22.04 -7.26
CA ASN A 196 -1.29 23.27 -6.71
C ASN A 196 -0.27 24.05 -5.86
N GLU A 197 1.03 23.82 -6.07
CA GLU A 197 2.09 24.49 -5.32
C GLU A 197 2.06 26.02 -5.41
N ASP A 198 1.81 26.54 -6.61
CA ASP A 198 1.83 27.98 -6.88
C ASP A 198 0.61 28.72 -6.31
N GLN A 199 -0.39 28.01 -5.77
CA GLN A 199 -1.55 28.67 -5.21
C GLN A 199 -1.16 29.46 -3.95
N PRO A 200 -1.69 30.68 -3.76
CA PRO A 200 -1.46 31.44 -2.53
C PRO A 200 -1.98 30.67 -1.31
N ALA A 201 -1.33 30.85 -0.16
CA ALA A 201 -1.77 30.24 1.07
C ALA A 201 -3.19 30.72 1.43
N GLY A 202 -4.08 29.76 1.63
CA GLY A 202 -5.48 30.04 1.92
C GLY A 202 -6.25 28.75 2.15
N PHE A 203 -7.42 28.87 2.78
CA PHE A 203 -8.26 27.73 3.12
C PHE A 203 -8.56 26.82 1.92
N ALA A 204 -8.96 27.40 0.78
CA ALA A 204 -9.31 26.64 -0.42
C ALA A 204 -8.12 25.84 -0.98
N ALA A 205 -6.95 26.45 -1.09
CA ALA A 205 -5.75 25.77 -1.54
C ALA A 205 -5.36 24.63 -0.57
N ASN A 206 -5.52 24.86 0.74
CA ASN A 206 -5.23 23.86 1.77
C ASN A 206 -6.26 22.73 1.80
N MET A 207 -7.43 22.89 1.17
CA MET A 207 -8.39 21.80 0.96
C MET A 207 -7.95 20.85 -0.16
N HIS A 208 -7.08 21.25 -1.09
CA HIS A 208 -6.53 20.33 -2.10
C HIS A 208 -5.40 19.44 -1.53
N ASP A 209 -4.78 19.87 -0.43
CA ASP A 209 -3.74 19.12 0.26
C ASP A 209 -4.32 18.18 1.32
N PHE A 210 -4.89 17.04 0.91
CA PHE A 210 -5.41 16.04 1.84
C PHE A 210 -4.34 15.52 2.81
N ALA A 211 -3.12 15.29 2.32
CA ALA A 211 -2.00 14.77 3.10
C ALA A 211 -1.43 15.80 4.10
N GLY A 212 -1.57 17.09 3.81
CA GLY A 212 -1.26 18.19 4.72
C GLY A 212 0.20 18.63 4.76
N PHE A 213 1.07 18.10 3.89
CA PHE A 213 2.50 18.40 3.98
C PHE A 213 2.95 19.61 3.15
N LEU A 214 2.13 20.14 2.24
CA LEU A 214 2.57 21.15 1.27
C LEU A 214 2.89 22.50 1.92
N ARG A 215 1.93 23.07 2.67
CA ARG A 215 2.11 24.41 3.27
C ARG A 215 3.21 24.51 4.31
N PRO A 216 3.40 23.50 5.19
CA PRO A 216 4.55 23.50 6.09
C PRO A 216 5.89 23.53 5.36
N LEU A 217 5.97 23.03 4.11
CA LEU A 217 7.18 23.05 3.29
C LEU A 217 7.35 24.33 2.49
N GLN A 218 6.28 24.95 1.99
CA GLN A 218 6.39 26.08 1.06
C GLN A 218 6.26 27.44 1.70
N TYR A 219 5.30 27.64 2.60
CA TYR A 219 5.00 28.97 3.11
C TYR A 219 6.11 29.49 4.04
N GLY A 220 6.80 28.59 4.72
CA GLY A 220 7.96 28.90 5.56
C GLY A 220 9.29 28.95 4.81
N ALA A 221 9.28 28.71 3.49
CA ALA A 221 10.50 28.64 2.69
C ALA A 221 10.99 30.06 2.32
N PRO A 222 12.30 30.25 2.11
CA PRO A 222 12.82 31.53 1.65
C PRO A 222 12.18 32.00 0.33
N PRO A 223 12.09 33.31 0.09
CA PRO A 223 11.58 33.84 -1.16
C PRO A 223 12.36 33.27 -2.36
N GLY A 224 11.64 32.74 -3.36
CA GLY A 224 12.22 32.18 -4.58
C GLY A 224 12.48 30.67 -4.55
N THR A 225 12.21 29.98 -3.44
CA THR A 225 12.28 28.51 -3.35
C THR A 225 10.87 27.89 -3.34
N ASN A 226 10.17 28.00 -4.47
CA ASN A 226 8.77 27.53 -4.57
C ASN A 226 8.67 26.02 -4.87
N SER A 227 9.71 25.43 -5.45
CA SER A 227 9.73 24.01 -5.77
C SER A 227 10.05 23.17 -4.54
N PHE A 228 9.32 22.06 -4.40
CA PHE A 228 9.68 20.99 -3.46
C PHE A 228 9.69 19.65 -4.19
N ALA A 229 10.50 18.74 -3.69
CA ALA A 229 10.57 17.39 -4.21
C ALA A 229 10.78 16.38 -3.08
N ILE A 230 10.12 15.24 -3.19
CA ILE A 230 10.18 14.14 -2.22
C ILE A 230 10.56 12.88 -3.01
N GLY A 231 11.78 12.39 -2.85
CA GLY A 231 12.27 11.30 -3.70
C GLY A 231 13.78 11.12 -3.70
N GLY A 232 14.27 10.24 -4.59
CA GLY A 232 15.68 10.16 -4.94
C GLY A 232 16.03 11.22 -5.98
N ILE A 233 16.22 12.46 -5.52
CA ILE A 233 16.62 13.59 -6.36
C ILE A 233 18.02 14.05 -6.00
N ASP A 234 18.75 14.54 -6.99
CA ASP A 234 20.05 15.17 -6.76
C ASP A 234 19.86 16.53 -6.10
N THR A 235 20.45 16.71 -4.93
CA THR A 235 20.39 17.98 -4.19
C THR A 235 21.69 18.76 -4.33
N LEU A 236 21.57 20.08 -4.51
CA LEU A 236 22.69 21.00 -4.47
C LEU A 236 23.30 21.06 -3.05
N PRO A 237 24.61 21.31 -2.93
CA PRO A 237 25.26 21.50 -1.64
C PRO A 237 24.65 22.65 -0.84
N GLY A 238 24.57 22.47 0.48
CA GLY A 238 24.06 23.46 1.43
C GLY A 238 22.69 23.10 2.00
N HIS A 239 22.26 23.90 2.98
CA HIS A 239 20.95 23.74 3.63
C HIS A 239 20.09 24.99 3.47
N VAL A 240 18.77 24.80 3.52
CA VAL A 240 17.78 25.88 3.50
C VAL A 240 17.12 25.98 4.88
N SER A 241 17.17 27.16 5.48
CA SER A 241 16.43 27.45 6.71
C SER A 241 14.94 27.53 6.39
N LEU A 242 14.15 26.63 6.98
CA LEU A 242 12.72 26.54 6.77
C LEU A 242 11.96 26.89 8.06
N ASP A 243 11.11 27.91 8.02
CA ASP A 243 10.20 28.22 9.13
C ASP A 243 8.90 27.40 9.03
N VAL A 244 9.02 26.14 9.45
CA VAL A 244 7.89 25.20 9.47
C VAL A 244 6.72 25.71 10.30
N MET A 245 6.99 26.46 11.37
CA MET A 245 5.93 26.96 12.25
C MET A 245 5.12 28.05 11.56
N ALA A 246 5.77 28.96 10.81
CA ALA A 246 5.07 29.89 9.94
C ALA A 246 4.20 29.16 8.91
N GLY A 247 4.68 28.05 8.35
CA GLY A 247 3.90 27.22 7.43
C GLY A 247 2.68 26.56 8.07
N LEU A 248 2.80 26.02 9.29
CA LEU A 248 1.69 25.41 10.05
C LEU A 248 0.64 26.46 10.49
N PHE A 249 1.06 27.69 10.75
CA PHE A 249 0.17 28.80 11.09
C PHE A 249 -0.20 29.67 9.88
N SER A 250 0.09 29.21 8.67
CA SER A 250 -0.29 29.92 7.45
C SER A 250 -1.82 30.06 7.32
N PRO A 251 -2.30 31.09 6.60
CA PRO A 251 -3.73 31.37 6.48
C PRO A 251 -4.54 30.14 6.03
N GLY A 252 -5.50 29.75 6.87
CA GLY A 252 -6.45 28.67 6.56
C GLY A 252 -5.91 27.24 6.70
N TYR A 253 -4.66 27.01 7.12
CA TYR A 253 -4.11 25.65 7.25
C TYR A 253 -4.77 24.86 8.39
N ILE A 254 -4.74 25.38 9.62
CA ILE A 254 -5.38 24.71 10.77
C ILE A 254 -6.90 24.53 10.54
N PRO A 255 -7.66 25.54 10.09
CA PRO A 255 -9.07 25.35 9.75
C PRO A 255 -9.30 24.24 8.72
N SER A 256 -8.46 24.12 7.68
CA SER A 256 -8.62 23.06 6.68
C SER A 256 -8.37 21.67 7.28
N ARG A 257 -7.38 21.53 8.18
CA ARG A 257 -7.14 20.27 8.90
C ARG A 257 -8.36 19.86 9.74
N LEU A 258 -8.97 20.80 10.46
CA LEU A 258 -10.18 20.55 11.25
C LEU A 258 -11.38 20.19 10.35
N VAL A 259 -11.53 20.85 9.21
CA VAL A 259 -12.58 20.51 8.24
C VAL A 259 -12.38 19.11 7.67
N TRP A 260 -11.15 18.67 7.39
CA TRP A 260 -10.88 17.29 6.99
C TRP A 260 -11.29 16.26 8.06
N VAL A 261 -11.13 16.57 9.34
CA VAL A 261 -11.65 15.73 10.44
C VAL A 261 -13.17 15.65 10.40
N LEU A 262 -13.86 16.79 10.18
CA LEU A 262 -15.31 16.82 10.06
C LEU A 262 -15.80 16.03 8.82
N ILE A 263 -15.11 16.17 7.70
CA ILE A 263 -15.38 15.39 6.48
C ILE A 263 -15.23 13.89 6.76
N ALA A 264 -14.19 13.47 7.49
CA ALA A 264 -14.02 12.07 7.85
C ALA A 264 -15.19 11.53 8.68
N ILE A 265 -15.68 12.30 9.66
CA ILE A 265 -16.86 11.93 10.46
C ILE A 265 -18.11 11.84 9.55
N ALA A 266 -18.33 12.82 8.68
CA ALA A 266 -19.46 12.86 7.77
C ALA A 266 -19.44 11.67 6.78
N VAL A 267 -18.28 11.34 6.23
CA VAL A 267 -18.08 10.18 5.34
C VAL A 267 -18.38 8.87 6.07
N ALA A 268 -17.94 8.72 7.33
CA ALA A 268 -18.25 7.54 8.14
C ALA A 268 -19.75 7.42 8.44
N ALA A 269 -20.44 8.53 8.71
CA ALA A 269 -21.90 8.55 8.90
C ALA A 269 -22.64 8.20 7.59
N LEU A 270 -22.23 8.79 6.46
CA LEU A 270 -22.75 8.52 5.13
C LEU A 270 -22.57 7.04 4.75
N ALA A 271 -21.42 6.45 5.09
CA ALA A 271 -21.19 5.03 4.88
C ALA A 271 -22.23 4.16 5.60
N GLY A 272 -22.63 4.53 6.82
CA GLY A 272 -23.73 3.86 7.52
C GLY A 272 -25.07 3.99 6.81
N MET A 273 -25.35 5.12 6.17
CA MET A 273 -26.56 5.32 5.35
C MET A 273 -26.54 4.51 4.06
N LEU A 274 -25.39 4.42 3.41
CA LEU A 274 -25.20 3.68 2.15
C LEU A 274 -25.00 2.18 2.36
N TYR A 275 -24.88 1.72 3.61
CA TYR A 275 -24.55 0.34 3.94
C TYR A 275 -25.57 -0.64 3.37
N ARG A 276 -25.08 -1.58 2.56
CA ARG A 276 -25.87 -2.70 2.03
C ARG A 276 -25.47 -4.01 2.71
N PRO A 277 -26.40 -4.88 3.14
CA PRO A 277 -26.03 -6.16 3.76
C PRO A 277 -25.11 -7.01 2.86
N HIS A 278 -24.22 -7.78 3.47
CA HIS A 278 -23.42 -8.81 2.81
C HIS A 278 -24.34 -9.96 2.45
N ARG A 279 -24.90 -9.88 1.25
CA ARG A 279 -25.49 -11.06 0.63
C ARG A 279 -24.36 -12.06 0.42
N ALA A 280 -24.58 -13.32 0.83
CA ALA A 280 -23.79 -14.42 0.35
C ALA A 280 -24.00 -14.48 -1.16
N THR A 281 -23.23 -13.69 -1.90
CA THR A 281 -23.28 -13.68 -3.35
C THR A 281 -22.90 -15.10 -3.75
N SER A 282 -23.89 -15.87 -4.26
CA SER A 282 -23.56 -16.90 -5.23
C SER A 282 -22.64 -16.21 -6.23
N ARG A 283 -21.50 -16.83 -6.54
CA ARG A 283 -20.30 -16.24 -7.19
C ARG A 283 -20.53 -15.58 -8.57
N ILE A 284 -21.49 -14.68 -8.75
CA ILE A 284 -22.02 -14.23 -10.04
C ILE A 284 -22.39 -12.73 -9.98
N ILE A 285 -21.47 -11.84 -9.57
CA ILE A 285 -21.63 -10.41 -9.87
C ILE A 285 -20.29 -9.79 -10.28
N VAL A 286 -19.62 -10.45 -11.23
CA VAL A 286 -18.88 -9.70 -12.24
C VAL A 286 -19.60 -10.03 -13.55
N PRO A 287 -20.15 -9.06 -14.28
CA PRO A 287 -20.84 -9.33 -15.54
C PRO A 287 -19.92 -10.16 -16.42
N GLY A 288 -20.45 -11.25 -16.99
CA GLY A 288 -19.69 -12.38 -17.52
C GLY A 288 -18.63 -12.05 -18.58
N ARG A 289 -18.53 -10.81 -19.07
CA ARG A 289 -17.45 -10.36 -19.94
C ARG A 289 -16.15 -10.16 -19.17
N LEU A 290 -16.07 -9.26 -18.18
CA LEU A 290 -14.80 -8.96 -17.50
C LEU A 290 -14.21 -10.19 -16.79
N ARG A 291 -15.08 -11.03 -16.23
CA ARG A 291 -14.67 -12.29 -15.62
C ARG A 291 -14.04 -13.27 -16.61
N ARG A 292 -14.52 -13.35 -17.85
CA ARG A 292 -13.86 -14.18 -18.90
C ARG A 292 -12.46 -13.68 -19.24
N TRP A 293 -12.17 -12.40 -19.01
CA TRP A 293 -10.84 -11.84 -19.23
C TRP A 293 -9.91 -12.08 -18.05
N LEU A 294 -10.43 -12.10 -16.82
CA LEU A 294 -9.66 -12.33 -15.60
C LEU A 294 -9.44 -13.82 -15.30
N ASP A 295 -10.46 -14.66 -15.53
CA ASP A 295 -10.40 -16.08 -15.22
C ASP A 295 -9.64 -16.86 -16.30
N GLY A 296 -8.86 -17.87 -15.89
CA GLY A 296 -8.19 -18.81 -16.79
C GLY A 296 -9.13 -19.82 -17.48
N GLY A 297 -10.44 -19.61 -17.38
CA GLY A 297 -11.48 -20.57 -17.74
C GLY A 297 -11.90 -21.44 -16.55
N ALA A 298 -13.14 -21.95 -16.58
CA ALA A 298 -13.57 -22.96 -15.63
C ALA A 298 -12.76 -24.26 -15.89
N PRO A 299 -12.39 -25.01 -14.83
CA PRO A 299 -11.85 -26.34 -15.05
C PRO A 299 -12.86 -27.18 -15.85
N PRO A 300 -12.39 -28.06 -16.75
CA PRO A 300 -13.30 -28.97 -17.43
C PRO A 300 -14.08 -29.78 -16.38
N PRO A 301 -15.37 -30.10 -16.64
CA PRO A 301 -16.16 -30.89 -15.72
C PRO A 301 -15.47 -32.22 -15.44
N ALA A 302 -15.51 -32.66 -14.18
CA ALA A 302 -14.96 -33.95 -13.80
C ALA A 302 -15.73 -35.05 -14.52
N VAL A 303 -15.04 -35.85 -15.33
CA VAL A 303 -15.62 -37.01 -16.02
C VAL A 303 -15.49 -38.20 -15.08
N PHE A 304 -16.60 -38.63 -14.48
CA PHE A 304 -16.61 -39.74 -13.50
C PHE A 304 -16.08 -41.06 -14.06
N ALA A 305 -16.24 -41.28 -15.37
CA ALA A 305 -15.76 -42.47 -16.07
C ALA A 305 -14.36 -42.29 -16.70
N ALA A 306 -13.63 -41.22 -16.37
CA ALA A 306 -12.29 -41.02 -16.92
C ALA A 306 -11.35 -42.14 -16.43
N PRO A 307 -10.55 -42.73 -17.34
CA PRO A 307 -9.49 -43.64 -16.91
C PRO A 307 -8.52 -42.90 -15.98
N PRO A 308 -7.84 -43.62 -15.07
CA PRO A 308 -6.83 -43.02 -14.21
C PRO A 308 -5.79 -42.30 -15.07
N ALA A 309 -5.41 -41.09 -14.64
CA ALA A 309 -4.47 -40.27 -15.39
C ALA A 309 -3.16 -41.06 -15.58
N PRO A 310 -2.64 -41.16 -16.83
CA PRO A 310 -1.39 -41.87 -17.07
C PRO A 310 -0.25 -41.18 -16.32
N ARG A 311 0.77 -41.95 -15.95
CA ARG A 311 1.99 -41.39 -15.34
C ARG A 311 2.58 -40.36 -16.29
N ALA A 312 2.87 -39.16 -15.79
CA ALA A 312 3.52 -38.12 -16.58
C ALA A 312 4.93 -38.57 -16.96
N ALA A 313 5.25 -38.55 -18.26
CA ALA A 313 6.59 -38.92 -18.76
C ALA A 313 7.69 -37.98 -18.22
N ALA A 314 7.37 -36.71 -18.02
CA ALA A 314 8.28 -35.71 -17.46
C ALA A 314 7.57 -34.91 -16.35
N PRO A 315 7.47 -35.44 -15.13
CA PRO A 315 6.67 -34.82 -14.06
C PRO A 315 7.19 -33.44 -13.66
N LEU A 316 8.51 -33.22 -13.70
CA LEU A 316 9.13 -31.92 -13.38
C LEU A 316 8.86 -30.86 -14.45
N LEU A 317 8.98 -31.20 -15.73
CA LEU A 317 8.65 -30.28 -16.83
C LEU A 317 7.15 -29.96 -16.84
N GLY A 318 6.30 -30.96 -16.60
CA GLY A 318 4.86 -30.77 -16.47
C GLY A 318 4.51 -29.84 -15.31
N LEU A 319 5.18 -29.98 -14.17
CA LEU A 319 5.02 -29.08 -13.02
C LEU A 319 5.45 -27.65 -13.36
N LEU A 320 6.62 -27.48 -13.98
CA LEU A 320 7.12 -26.16 -14.37
C LEU A 320 6.15 -25.48 -15.35
N ALA A 321 5.70 -26.20 -16.38
CA ALA A 321 4.72 -25.69 -17.34
C ALA A 321 3.39 -25.33 -16.68
N ALA A 322 2.94 -26.12 -15.69
CA ALA A 322 1.75 -25.82 -14.91
C ALA A 322 1.91 -24.53 -14.09
N GLU A 323 3.05 -24.34 -13.41
CA GLU A 323 3.35 -23.12 -12.65
C GLU A 323 3.41 -21.89 -13.57
N PHE A 324 4.06 -21.98 -14.74
CA PHE A 324 4.06 -20.92 -15.75
C PHE A 324 2.63 -20.52 -16.17
N ARG A 325 1.79 -21.51 -16.47
CA ARG A 325 0.40 -21.29 -16.89
C ARG A 325 -0.45 -20.69 -15.77
N LEU A 326 -0.21 -21.06 -14.52
CA LEU A 326 -0.98 -20.58 -13.36
C LEU A 326 -0.58 -19.17 -12.94
N ILE A 327 0.71 -18.81 -13.05
CA ILE A 327 1.19 -17.43 -12.87
C ILE A 327 0.59 -16.54 -13.97
N GLY A 328 0.71 -16.96 -15.23
CA GLY A 328 0.19 -16.21 -16.39
C GLY A 328 -1.29 -16.46 -16.71
N ALA A 329 -2.08 -16.84 -15.70
CA ALA A 329 -3.49 -17.16 -15.90
C ALA A 329 -4.32 -15.89 -16.18
N GLY A 330 -5.30 -16.01 -17.07
CA GLY A 330 -6.19 -14.92 -17.48
C GLY A 330 -5.74 -14.21 -18.74
N ARG A 331 -6.71 -13.73 -19.54
CA ARG A 331 -6.44 -12.99 -20.79
C ARG A 331 -5.91 -11.59 -20.50
N LEU A 332 -6.38 -10.94 -19.43
CA LEU A 332 -5.93 -9.61 -19.05
C LEU A 332 -4.44 -9.61 -18.69
N PHE A 333 -3.97 -10.60 -17.93
CA PHE A 333 -2.54 -10.72 -17.61
C PHE A 333 -1.70 -10.81 -18.88
N LYS A 334 -2.10 -11.63 -19.86
CA LYS A 334 -1.40 -11.78 -21.14
C LYS A 334 -1.39 -10.47 -21.94
N LEU A 335 -2.50 -9.75 -21.96
CA LEU A 335 -2.57 -8.44 -22.62
C LEU A 335 -1.64 -7.43 -21.95
N LEU A 336 -1.67 -7.34 -20.62
CA LEU A 336 -0.75 -6.48 -19.85
C LEU A 336 0.71 -6.90 -20.04
N ALA A 337 0.99 -8.20 -20.10
CA ALA A 337 2.32 -8.74 -20.38
C ALA A 337 2.83 -8.31 -21.76
N VAL A 338 1.97 -8.32 -22.77
CA VAL A 338 2.29 -7.81 -24.11
C VAL A 338 2.55 -6.30 -24.08
N ILE A 339 1.71 -5.53 -23.38
CA ILE A 339 1.92 -4.07 -23.24
C ILE A 339 3.27 -3.78 -22.56
N VAL A 340 3.58 -4.48 -21.47
CA VAL A 340 4.86 -4.34 -20.76
C VAL A 340 6.03 -4.74 -21.67
N ALA A 341 5.91 -5.83 -22.42
CA ALA A 341 6.93 -6.28 -23.36
C ALA A 341 7.17 -5.27 -24.50
N ILE A 342 6.12 -4.63 -25.02
CA ILE A 342 6.24 -3.55 -26.01
C ILE A 342 6.89 -2.31 -25.39
N ALA A 343 6.47 -1.94 -24.18
CA ALA A 343 7.10 -0.83 -23.44
C ALA A 343 8.59 -1.12 -23.18
N ALA A 344 8.96 -2.36 -22.89
CA ALA A 344 10.34 -2.78 -22.69
C ALA A 344 11.22 -2.60 -23.94
N ALA A 345 10.65 -2.69 -25.14
CA ALA A 345 11.37 -2.46 -26.39
C ALA A 345 11.58 -0.96 -26.71
N THR A 346 10.83 -0.06 -26.07
CA THR A 346 10.75 1.36 -26.48
C THR A 346 11.14 2.35 -25.40
N GLN A 347 11.08 1.97 -24.13
CA GLN A 347 11.34 2.84 -22.97
C GLN A 347 12.66 2.48 -22.28
N ASP A 348 13.09 3.34 -21.37
CA ASP A 348 14.24 3.06 -20.50
C ASP A 348 14.02 1.76 -19.70
N PHE A 349 14.97 0.84 -19.81
CA PHE A 349 14.83 -0.48 -19.20
C PHE A 349 14.81 -0.41 -17.67
N ARG A 350 15.68 0.42 -17.07
CA ARG A 350 15.87 0.48 -15.62
C ARG A 350 14.72 1.21 -14.94
N HIS A 351 14.28 2.33 -15.49
CA HIS A 351 13.33 3.22 -14.84
C HIS A 351 11.87 2.99 -15.25
N ALA A 352 11.61 2.35 -16.40
CA ALA A 352 10.25 2.11 -16.86
C ALA A 352 9.94 0.61 -17.04
N ALA A 353 10.70 -0.09 -17.88
CA ALA A 353 10.35 -1.45 -18.28
C ALA A 353 10.44 -2.47 -17.14
N SER A 354 11.56 -2.49 -16.41
CA SER A 354 11.80 -3.41 -15.30
C SER A 354 10.79 -3.19 -14.16
N PRO A 355 10.54 -1.96 -13.68
CA PRO A 355 9.49 -1.70 -12.70
C PRO A 355 8.09 -2.10 -13.19
N ALA A 356 7.73 -1.85 -14.46
CA ALA A 356 6.43 -2.26 -14.99
C ALA A 356 6.25 -3.79 -15.02
N ALA A 357 7.30 -4.52 -15.43
CA ALA A 357 7.32 -5.99 -15.39
C ALA A 357 7.22 -6.51 -13.95
N LEU A 358 8.00 -5.93 -13.03
CA LEU A 358 7.97 -6.28 -11.62
C LEU A 358 6.58 -6.05 -11.02
N LEU A 359 5.94 -4.91 -11.32
CA LEU A 359 4.60 -4.60 -10.85
C LEU A 359 3.60 -5.68 -11.28
N LEU A 360 3.59 -6.03 -12.57
CA LEU A 360 2.71 -7.06 -13.10
C LEU A 360 2.94 -8.42 -12.41
N LEU A 361 4.20 -8.79 -12.18
CA LEU A 361 4.57 -10.03 -11.49
C LEU A 361 4.21 -10.04 -10.02
N VAL A 362 4.33 -8.92 -9.31
CA VAL A 362 3.90 -8.81 -7.91
C VAL A 362 2.45 -9.26 -7.75
N PHE A 363 1.55 -8.86 -8.64
CA PHE A 363 0.15 -9.27 -8.59
C PHE A 363 -0.03 -10.77 -8.88
N ALA A 364 0.61 -11.27 -9.94
CA ALA A 364 0.47 -12.66 -10.38
C ALA A 364 1.06 -13.66 -9.38
N LEU A 365 2.30 -13.41 -8.95
CA LEU A 365 3.05 -14.28 -8.04
C LEU A 365 2.40 -14.32 -6.66
N THR A 366 1.97 -13.18 -6.10
CA THR A 366 1.33 -13.17 -4.77
C THR A 366 -0.05 -13.83 -4.78
N ALA A 367 -0.82 -13.67 -5.85
CA ALA A 367 -2.10 -14.34 -6.01
C ALA A 367 -1.92 -15.86 -6.08
N HIS A 368 -0.92 -16.33 -6.84
CA HIS A 368 -0.67 -17.75 -6.99
C HIS A 368 0.00 -18.38 -5.76
N ALA A 369 0.99 -17.73 -5.17
CA ALA A 369 1.65 -18.17 -3.93
C ALA A 369 0.65 -18.35 -2.80
N ALA A 370 -0.29 -17.41 -2.63
CA ALA A 370 -1.30 -17.52 -1.58
C ALA A 370 -2.32 -18.65 -1.77
N ARG A 371 -2.66 -18.98 -3.02
CA ARG A 371 -3.45 -20.18 -3.32
C ARG A 371 -2.65 -21.44 -2.97
N SER A 372 -1.37 -21.45 -3.36
CA SER A 372 -0.49 -22.60 -3.21
C SER A 372 -0.12 -22.90 -1.76
N GLU A 373 0.06 -21.86 -0.95
CA GLU A 373 0.49 -21.94 0.46
C GLU A 373 -0.68 -21.91 1.45
N ALA A 374 -1.93 -22.06 0.98
CA ALA A 374 -3.09 -22.17 1.86
C ALA A 374 -3.03 -23.48 2.66
N ARG A 375 -3.27 -23.42 3.99
CA ARG A 375 -3.16 -24.58 4.92
C ARG A 375 -3.80 -25.87 4.40
N GLY A 376 -5.01 -25.79 3.84
CA GLY A 376 -5.72 -26.97 3.34
C GLY A 376 -5.06 -27.60 2.10
N LEU A 377 -4.47 -26.77 1.22
CA LEU A 377 -3.81 -27.26 0.00
C LEU A 377 -2.41 -27.80 0.28
N LEU A 378 -1.69 -27.23 1.26
CA LEU A 378 -0.40 -27.78 1.68
C LEU A 378 -0.55 -29.19 2.25
N LEU A 379 -1.61 -29.47 3.03
CA LEU A 379 -1.87 -30.82 3.51
C LEU A 379 -2.14 -31.81 2.37
N LEU A 380 -2.80 -31.37 1.29
CA LEU A 380 -3.00 -32.18 0.10
C LEU A 380 -1.70 -32.48 -0.66
N THR A 381 -0.64 -31.68 -0.48
CA THR A 381 0.66 -32.01 -1.08
C THR A 381 1.37 -33.17 -0.40
N ASN A 382 0.98 -33.55 0.82
CA ASN A 382 1.53 -34.72 1.50
C ASN A 382 1.10 -36.04 0.82
N THR A 383 -0.01 -36.03 0.09
CA THR A 383 -0.51 -37.18 -0.68
C THR A 383 -0.18 -37.06 -2.17
N ALA A 384 0.46 -35.97 -2.60
CA ALA A 384 0.86 -35.78 -3.98
C ALA A 384 2.18 -36.53 -4.27
N PRO A 385 2.38 -37.02 -5.50
CA PRO A 385 3.61 -37.72 -5.89
C PRO A 385 4.84 -36.80 -5.93
N ILE A 386 4.65 -35.48 -5.89
CA ILE A 386 5.72 -34.48 -5.94
C ILE A 386 5.75 -33.70 -4.62
N SER A 387 6.95 -33.55 -4.06
CA SER A 387 7.14 -32.81 -2.81
C SER A 387 6.78 -31.32 -2.94
N HIS A 388 6.32 -30.72 -1.84
CA HIS A 388 6.01 -29.29 -1.80
C HIS A 388 7.23 -28.40 -2.08
N TRP A 389 8.45 -28.84 -1.75
CA TRP A 389 9.68 -28.12 -2.05
C TRP A 389 9.97 -28.06 -3.55
N LEU A 390 9.77 -29.16 -4.28
CA LEU A 390 9.93 -29.17 -5.74
C LEU A 390 8.93 -28.23 -6.42
N ARG A 391 7.71 -28.14 -5.90
CA ARG A 391 6.72 -27.17 -6.37
C ARG A 391 7.15 -25.72 -6.12
N ARG A 392 7.69 -25.42 -4.93
CA ARG A 392 8.22 -24.07 -4.63
C ARG A 392 9.39 -23.71 -5.55
N ALA A 393 10.29 -24.65 -5.82
CA ALA A 393 11.36 -24.45 -6.79
C ALA A 393 10.82 -24.19 -8.20
N ALA A 394 9.86 -24.99 -8.67
CA ALA A 394 9.21 -24.79 -9.96
C ALA A 394 8.51 -23.43 -10.06
N PHE A 395 7.86 -22.97 -8.98
CA PHE A 395 7.28 -21.63 -8.92
C PHE A 395 8.32 -20.51 -9.06
N ILE A 396 9.47 -20.62 -8.37
CA ILE A 396 10.55 -19.63 -8.47
C ILE A 396 11.12 -19.59 -9.89
N ILE A 397 11.38 -20.76 -10.49
CA ILE A 397 11.86 -20.87 -11.86
C ILE A 397 10.83 -20.28 -12.84
N ALA A 398 9.55 -20.59 -12.67
CA ALA A 398 8.48 -20.05 -13.52
C ALA A 398 8.31 -18.53 -13.37
N GLY A 399 8.39 -18.00 -12.15
CA GLY A 399 8.35 -16.56 -11.90
C GLY A 399 9.54 -15.83 -12.51
N THR A 400 10.73 -16.40 -12.39
CA THR A 400 11.96 -15.87 -13.01
C THR A 400 11.86 -15.92 -14.53
N GLY A 401 11.34 -17.02 -15.09
CA GLY A 401 11.13 -17.15 -16.51
C GLY A 401 10.10 -16.17 -17.07
N TRP A 402 9.03 -15.88 -16.34
CA TRP A 402 8.10 -14.80 -16.72
C TRP A 402 8.77 -13.42 -16.70
N SER A 403 9.61 -13.13 -15.70
CA SER A 403 10.41 -11.89 -15.66
C SER A 403 11.26 -11.75 -16.92
N LEU A 404 12.02 -12.79 -17.27
CA LEU A 404 12.82 -12.83 -18.49
C LEU A 404 11.99 -12.63 -19.76
N LEU A 405 10.84 -13.30 -19.88
CA LEU A 405 9.98 -13.18 -21.06
C LEU A 405 9.42 -11.76 -21.24
N LEU A 406 9.07 -11.09 -20.13
CA LEU A 406 8.53 -9.72 -20.16
C LEU A 406 9.59 -8.69 -20.56
N THR A 407 10.85 -8.93 -20.22
CA THR A 407 11.95 -7.98 -20.42
C THR A 407 12.81 -8.28 -21.65
N LEU A 408 12.67 -9.47 -22.25
CA LEU A 408 13.43 -9.90 -23.43
C LEU A 408 13.45 -8.87 -24.57
N PRO A 409 12.35 -8.16 -24.90
CA PRO A 409 12.38 -7.15 -25.95
C PRO A 409 13.32 -5.96 -25.68
N ALA A 410 13.67 -5.69 -24.42
CA ALA A 410 14.65 -4.65 -24.07
C ALA A 410 16.07 -4.97 -24.55
N LEU A 411 16.35 -6.22 -24.94
CA LEU A 411 17.63 -6.59 -25.56
C LEU A 411 17.89 -5.87 -26.90
N LEU A 412 16.84 -5.30 -27.51
CA LEU A 412 16.95 -4.51 -28.73
C LEU A 412 17.59 -3.14 -28.49
N THR A 413 17.45 -2.58 -27.29
CA THR A 413 17.86 -1.21 -26.96
C THR A 413 18.88 -1.11 -25.82
N THR A 414 19.03 -2.16 -25.02
CA THR A 414 19.84 -2.18 -23.80
C THR A 414 20.81 -3.36 -23.79
N PRO A 415 22.04 -3.21 -23.24
CA PRO A 415 23.02 -4.30 -23.19
C PRO A 415 22.48 -5.58 -22.55
N ALA A 416 22.71 -6.71 -23.21
CA ALA A 416 22.12 -8.00 -22.84
C ALA A 416 22.44 -8.45 -21.41
N VAL A 417 23.69 -8.24 -20.97
CA VAL A 417 24.13 -8.59 -19.61
C VAL A 417 23.28 -7.89 -18.56
N LEU A 418 23.01 -6.60 -18.75
CA LEU A 418 22.22 -5.79 -17.82
C LEU A 418 20.78 -6.30 -17.75
N VAL A 419 20.13 -6.46 -18.91
CA VAL A 419 18.74 -6.94 -19.00
C VAL A 419 18.59 -8.32 -18.35
N LEU A 420 19.47 -9.27 -18.69
CA LEU A 420 19.41 -10.64 -18.15
C LEU A 420 19.67 -10.67 -16.64
N GLN A 421 20.68 -9.93 -16.16
CA GLN A 421 21.02 -9.89 -14.73
C GLN A 421 19.86 -9.33 -13.91
N TYR A 422 19.31 -8.16 -14.28
CA TYR A 422 18.18 -7.57 -13.56
C TYR A 422 16.95 -8.46 -13.59
N SER A 423 16.63 -9.04 -14.75
CA SER A 423 15.43 -9.87 -14.92
C SER A 423 15.49 -11.16 -14.08
N ILE A 424 16.67 -11.81 -14.04
CA ILE A 424 16.89 -13.01 -13.23
C ILE A 424 16.82 -12.67 -11.74
N VAL A 425 17.58 -11.66 -11.31
CA VAL A 425 17.69 -11.29 -9.90
C VAL A 425 16.34 -10.82 -9.36
N THR A 426 15.69 -9.87 -10.03
CA THR A 426 14.40 -9.34 -9.57
C THR A 426 13.30 -10.40 -9.62
N GLY A 427 13.24 -11.21 -10.69
CA GLY A 427 12.28 -12.29 -10.85
C GLY A 427 12.40 -13.39 -9.79
N ALA A 428 13.63 -13.80 -9.47
CA ALA A 428 13.88 -14.79 -8.43
C ALA A 428 13.56 -14.25 -7.04
N ILE A 429 14.04 -13.04 -6.69
CA ILE A 429 13.79 -12.41 -5.40
C ILE A 429 12.28 -12.24 -5.17
N ILE A 430 11.55 -11.71 -6.16
CA ILE A 430 10.13 -11.43 -5.99
C ILE A 430 9.31 -12.72 -5.85
N ALA A 431 9.70 -13.80 -6.53
CA ALA A 431 9.06 -15.11 -6.39
C ALA A 431 9.33 -15.72 -5.01
N ILE A 432 10.58 -15.67 -4.53
CA ILE A 432 10.95 -16.15 -3.18
C ILE A 432 10.15 -15.39 -2.12
N LEU A 433 10.18 -14.06 -2.16
CA LEU A 433 9.46 -13.22 -1.21
C LEU A 433 7.95 -13.48 -1.28
N SER A 434 7.38 -13.68 -2.48
CA SER A 434 5.96 -14.02 -2.64
C SER A 434 5.60 -15.31 -1.91
N ILE A 435 6.39 -16.38 -2.03
CA ILE A 435 6.16 -17.65 -1.31
C ILE A 435 6.31 -17.44 0.19
N VAL A 436 7.42 -16.84 0.64
CA VAL A 436 7.72 -16.68 2.07
C VAL A 436 6.64 -15.86 2.76
N LEU A 437 6.28 -14.72 2.18
CA LEU A 437 5.24 -13.85 2.71
C LEU A 437 3.86 -14.52 2.64
N ALA A 438 3.56 -15.28 1.58
CA ALA A 438 2.30 -16.03 1.50
C ALA A 438 2.24 -17.15 2.54
N ALA A 439 3.33 -17.87 2.80
CA ALA A 439 3.40 -18.94 3.80
C ALA A 439 3.22 -18.39 5.22
N ILE A 440 3.85 -17.25 5.54
CA ILE A 440 3.75 -16.58 6.84
C ILE A 440 2.36 -15.96 7.02
N SER A 441 1.93 -15.12 6.07
CA SER A 441 0.70 -14.31 6.20
C SER A 441 -0.58 -15.07 5.85
N ARG A 442 -0.46 -16.18 5.12
CA ARG A 442 -1.57 -16.94 4.53
C ARG A 442 -2.51 -16.03 3.74
N SER A 443 -1.94 -15.07 3.02
CA SER A 443 -2.65 -13.99 2.35
C SER A 443 -1.93 -13.58 1.08
N ALA A 444 -2.64 -13.55 -0.05
CA ALA A 444 -2.14 -12.89 -1.26
C ALA A 444 -1.93 -11.41 -0.99
N PHE A 445 -2.84 -10.85 -0.19
CA PHE A 445 -2.92 -9.43 0.04
C PHE A 445 -1.74 -8.92 0.87
N ALA A 446 -1.45 -9.53 2.02
CA ALA A 446 -0.33 -9.08 2.86
C ALA A 446 1.02 -9.23 2.13
N ALA A 447 1.21 -10.35 1.41
CA ALA A 447 2.40 -10.55 0.59
C ALA A 447 2.54 -9.48 -0.50
N ARG A 448 1.47 -9.21 -1.24
CA ARG A 448 1.43 -8.18 -2.29
C ARG A 448 1.83 -6.82 -1.76
N MET A 449 1.43 -6.50 -0.55
CA MET A 449 1.62 -5.18 -0.01
C MET A 449 3.04 -4.88 0.40
N VAL A 450 3.69 -5.83 1.07
CA VAL A 450 5.14 -5.75 1.32
C VAL A 450 5.89 -5.62 0.00
N LEU A 451 5.49 -6.39 -1.01
CA LEU A 451 6.13 -6.34 -2.32
C LEU A 451 5.85 -5.06 -3.11
N LEU A 452 4.70 -4.40 -2.94
CA LEU A 452 4.42 -3.10 -3.54
C LEU A 452 5.26 -1.99 -2.91
N ILE A 453 5.52 -2.06 -1.60
CA ILE A 453 6.45 -1.12 -0.93
C ILE A 453 7.87 -1.33 -1.45
N LEU A 454 8.32 -2.58 -1.54
CA LEU A 454 9.64 -2.91 -2.10
C LEU A 454 9.74 -2.50 -3.58
N TRP A 455 8.66 -2.68 -4.35
CA TRP A 455 8.56 -2.22 -5.73
C TRP A 455 8.67 -0.69 -5.84
N TYR A 456 7.99 0.06 -4.97
CA TYR A 456 8.10 1.51 -4.95
C TYR A 456 9.52 1.95 -4.60
N GLY A 457 10.13 1.33 -3.58
CA GLY A 457 11.54 1.55 -3.24
C GLY A 457 12.48 1.30 -4.42
N TYR A 458 12.26 0.19 -5.14
CA TYR A 458 13.01 -0.15 -6.36
C TYR A 458 12.79 0.84 -7.51
N LEU A 459 11.57 1.34 -7.71
CA LEU A 459 11.27 2.36 -8.72
C LEU A 459 11.94 3.70 -8.38
N SER A 460 12.09 4.02 -7.09
CA SER A 460 12.67 5.27 -6.61
C SER A 460 14.20 5.30 -6.52
N SER A 461 14.88 4.19 -6.86
CA SER A 461 16.34 4.01 -6.82
C SER A 461 16.93 3.81 -8.22
#